data_AF-A0A1D6M2T8-F1
#
_entry.id   AF-A0A1D6M2T8-F1
#
_cell.length_a   1.000
_cell.length_b   1.000
_cell.length_c   1.000
_cell.angle_alpha   90.00
_cell.angle_beta   90.00
_cell.angle_gamma   90.00
#
_symmetry.space_group_name_H-M   'P 1'
#
loop_
_entity.id
_entity.type
_entity.pdbx_description
1 polymer ?
#
loop_
_entity_poly.entity_id
_entity_poly.type
_entity_poly.pdbx_seq_one_letter_code
_entity_poly.pdbx_strand_id
1 'polypeptide(L)' 'MASKDIVMAIAANKSDLVRLKNIDTQDAASYAESIATNLFVTSAKTGTGIDDVFSDIAKR' A
#
# COMPACT_ATOMS: atom_id res chain seq x y z
N MET A 1 -3.24 16.74 -13.81
CA MET A 1 -3.48 16.27 -12.44
C MET A 1 -4.42 15.09 -12.52
N ALA A 2 -4.24 14.06 -11.69
CA ALA A 2 -5.19 12.97 -11.54
C ALA A 2 -6.60 13.54 -11.30
N SER A 3 -7.64 12.94 -11.89
CA SER A 3 -9.04 13.31 -11.58
C SER A 3 -9.26 13.21 -10.06
N LYS A 4 -10.11 14.09 -9.50
CA LYS A 4 -10.49 14.03 -8.09
C LYS A 4 -11.16 12.71 -7.70
N ASP A 5 -11.62 11.95 -8.69
CA ASP A 5 -12.35 10.69 -8.52
C ASP A 5 -11.45 9.44 -8.65
N ILE A 6 -10.13 9.60 -8.75
CA ILE A 6 -9.23 8.45 -8.84
C ILE A 6 -9.09 7.80 -7.47
N VAL A 7 -9.46 6.51 -7.39
CA VAL A 7 -9.20 5.67 -6.22
C VAL A 7 -7.70 5.39 -6.13
N MET A 8 -7.12 5.63 -4.95
CA MET A 8 -5.70 5.43 -4.68
C MET A 8 -5.48 4.55 -3.45
N ALA A 9 -4.38 3.80 -3.48
CA ALA A 9 -3.85 2.98 -2.41
C ALA A 9 -2.33 2.97 -2.45
N ILE A 10 -1.67 2.83 -1.30
CA ILE A 10 -0.21 2.69 -1.21
C ILE A 10 0.12 1.22 -0.98
N ALA A 11 0.86 0.62 -1.91
CA ALA A 11 1.41 -0.72 -1.75
C ALA A 11 2.89 -0.65 -1.31
N ALA A 12 3.16 -0.88 -0.03
CA ALA A 12 4.50 -1.05 0.52
C ALA A 12 5.05 -2.44 0.12
N ASN A 13 5.57 -2.52 -1.10
CA ASN A 13 6.04 -3.76 -1.70
C ASN A 13 7.38 -4.26 -1.11
N LYS A 14 7.70 -5.53 -1.37
CA LYS A 14 8.90 -6.25 -0.90
C LYS A 14 8.90 -6.54 0.60
N SER A 15 7.73 -6.78 1.20
CA SER A 15 7.59 -7.14 2.61
C SER A 15 8.35 -8.42 3.00
N ASP A 16 8.69 -9.27 2.03
CA ASP A 16 9.55 -10.45 2.22
C ASP A 16 11.00 -10.10 2.61
N LEU A 17 11.47 -8.88 2.32
CA LEU A 17 12.83 -8.41 2.63
C LEU A 17 12.92 -7.76 4.02
N VAL A 18 12.43 -8.42 5.06
CA VAL A 18 12.34 -7.87 6.44
C VAL A 18 13.67 -7.30 6.95
N ARG A 19 14.79 -7.96 6.64
CA ARG A 19 16.14 -7.52 7.06
C ARG A 19 16.65 -6.27 6.34
N LEU A 20 16.03 -5.89 5.22
CA LEU A 20 16.35 -4.71 4.41
C LEU A 20 15.26 -3.64 4.51
N LYS A 21 14.37 -3.75 5.50
CA LYS A 21 13.31 -2.77 5.73
C LYS A 21 13.94 -1.45 6.17
N ASN A 22 13.80 -0.44 5.31
CA ASN A 22 14.36 0.90 5.54
C ASN A 22 13.28 1.97 5.80
N ILE A 23 12.00 1.59 5.73
CA ILE A 23 10.87 2.49 5.94
C ILE A 23 10.10 2.01 7.16
N ASP A 24 9.85 2.90 8.11
CA ASP A 24 9.01 2.60 9.26
C ASP A 24 7.54 2.46 8.86
N THR A 25 6.84 1.51 9.47
CA THR A 25 5.44 1.24 9.10
C THR A 25 4.50 2.35 9.57
N GLN A 26 4.78 2.97 10.72
CA GLN A 26 3.99 4.08 11.25
C GLN A 26 4.14 5.32 10.38
N ASP A 27 5.35 5.61 9.88
CA ASP A 27 5.58 6.73 8.97
C ASP A 27 4.82 6.54 7.65
N ALA A 28 4.89 5.34 7.08
CA ALA A 28 4.15 5.00 5.87
C ALA A 28 2.63 5.08 6.07
N ALA A 29 2.12 4.64 7.23
CA ALA A 29 0.70 4.71 7.56
C ALA A 29 0.23 6.16 7.71
N SER A 30 1.00 6.98 8.44
CA SER A 30 0.72 8.41 8.63
C SER A 30 0.71 9.16 7.29
N TYR A 31 1.61 8.79 6.37
CA TYR A 31 1.62 9.35 5.02
C TYR A 31 0.37 8.94 4.22
N ALA A 32 -0.02 7.67 4.27
CA ALA A 32 -1.22 7.18 3.57
C ALA A 32 -2.49 7.91 4.04
N GLU A 33 -2.63 8.11 5.35
CA GLU A 33 -3.71 8.90 5.96
C GLU A 33 -3.72 10.35 5.48
N SER A 34 -2.54 10.99 5.38
CA SER A 34 -2.42 12.38 4.94
C SER A 34 -2.91 12.64 3.50
N ILE A 35 -2.94 11.59 2.67
CA ILE A 35 -3.47 11.65 1.30
C ILE A 35 -4.80 10.91 1.12
N ALA A 36 -5.46 10.54 2.23
CA ALA A 36 -6.74 9.81 2.25
C ALA A 36 -6.72 8.47 1.48
N THR A 37 -5.67 7.68 1.70
CA THR A 37 -5.47 6.35 1.09
C THR A 37 -5.14 5.29 2.13
N ASN A 38 -5.33 4.02 1.75
CA ASN A 38 -4.98 2.88 2.57
C ASN A 38 -3.53 2.44 2.29
N LEU A 39 -2.81 2.04 3.34
CA LEU A 39 -1.51 1.38 3.23
C LEU A 39 -1.68 -0.14 3.24
N PHE A 40 -1.08 -0.82 2.27
CA PHE A 40 -1.01 -2.27 2.19
C PHE A 40 0.44 -2.72 2.20
N VAL A 41 0.78 -3.63 3.12
CA VAL A 41 2.10 -4.26 3.15
C VAL A 41 2.08 -5.47 2.22
N THR A 42 2.86 -5.42 1.14
CA THR A 42 2.76 -6.42 0.05
C THR A 42 4.10 -7.04 -0.30
N SER A 43 4.06 -8.23 -0.91
CA SER A 43 5.21 -8.81 -1.60
C SER A 43 4.74 -9.42 -2.92
N ALA A 44 5.16 -8.81 -4.02
CA ALA A 44 4.96 -9.37 -5.35
C ALA A 44 5.70 -10.72 -5.53
N LYS A 45 6.73 -10.98 -4.74
CA LYS A 45 7.50 -12.23 -4.79
C LYS A 45 6.74 -13.41 -4.19
N THR A 46 6.07 -13.20 -3.06
CA THR A 46 5.35 -14.25 -2.33
C THR A 46 3.84 -14.21 -2.57
N GLY A 47 3.33 -13.18 -3.25
CA GLY A 47 1.90 -12.93 -3.45
C GLY A 47 1.21 -12.28 -2.24
N THR A 48 1.92 -12.01 -1.15
CA THR A 48 1.33 -11.45 0.08
C THR A 48 0.70 -10.09 -0.18
N GLY A 49 -0.58 -9.93 0.20
CA GLY A 49 -1.33 -8.68 0.16
C GLY A 49 -1.70 -8.17 -1.23
N ILE A 50 -1.36 -8.90 -2.30
CA ILE A 50 -1.65 -8.46 -3.68
C ILE A 50 -3.16 -8.45 -3.92
N ASP A 51 -3.85 -9.54 -3.61
CA ASP A 51 -5.31 -9.65 -3.80
C ASP A 51 -6.08 -8.65 -2.92
N ASP A 52 -5.57 -8.35 -1.72
CA ASP A 52 -6.18 -7.39 -0.81
C ASP A 52 -6.16 -5.97 -1.38
N VAL A 53 -5.04 -5.54 -1.96
CA VAL A 53 -4.90 -4.23 -2.63
C VAL A 53 -5.93 -4.11 -3.75
N PHE A 54 -5.98 -5.09 -4.65
CA PHE A 54 -6.89 -5.02 -5.79
C PHE A 54 -8.35 -5.14 -5.38
N SER A 55 -8.65 -5.96 -4.37
CA SER A 55 -10.00 -6.11 -3.82
C SER A 55 -10.49 -4.83 -3.14
N ASP A 56 -9.64 -4.09 -2.43
CA ASP A 56 -10.00 -2.80 -1.83
C ASP A 56 -10.30 -1.76 -2.91
N ILE A 57 -9.39 -1.61 -3.88
CA ILE A 57 -9.54 -0.63 -4.97
C ILE A 57 -10.79 -0.92 -5.79
N ALA A 58 -11.10 -2.18 -6.07
CA ALA A 58 -12.26 -2.56 -6.88
C ALA A 58 -13.62 -2.36 -6.17
N LYS A 59 -13.63 -2.25 -4.83
CA LYS A 59 -14.85 -2.07 -4.03
C LYS A 59 -15.16 -0.61 -3.70
N ARG A 60 -14.22 0.29 -3.92
CA ARG A 60 -14.33 1.74 -3.64
C ARG A 60 -14.79 2.49 -4.88
#